data_AF-Q824J7-F1
#
_entry.id   AF-Q824J7-F1
#
_cell.length_a   1.000
_cell.length_b   1.000
_cell.length_c   1.000
_cell.angle_alpha   90.00
_cell.angle_beta   90.00
_cell.angle_gamma   90.00
#
_symmetry.space_group_name_H-M   'P 1'
#
loop_
_entity.id
_entity.type
_entity.pdbx_description
1 polymer ?
#
loop_
_entity_poly.entity_id
_entity_poly.type
_entity_poly.pdbx_seq_one_letter_code
_entity_poly.pdbx_strand_id
1 'polypeptide(L)'
;MALQKATRWLWQALVLSAVLNIVFLLLFYSTIFRKDIYKLRLFSGPLVAKSCQVKSIPEDFLENLAEASLEELYRLLDEDHLLYGRPLKLWALSVAIHTYDVDVGSALSHPLTFTQLRSKGKTWLLPNIDEREYSLIRRYLSRERYPFTSRGLFVSISKNLEQGVVDEDCLYHFCHTPEFLYLRTLLCGADERVASVASLARMVIRNGEQIFFSLCNEHNRTTAISDRQRQKVLSAYVSLGEPLAALLLLVHDEDWVIHEFTDEALKAFINLLPEESSYSQNFISRVLSTPRSFVAHDVSVVETPVADAKEAVFEDYIVKDGDSLWLIARRYGVTIEEIMRVNHMTHHRLLPGKCLKLPLKSS
;
A
#
# COMPACT_ATOMS: atom_id res chain seq x y z
N MET A 1 -43.05 -25.48 -45.64
CA MET A 1 -43.34 -25.86 -44.25
C MET A 1 -42.10 -26.26 -43.43
N ALA A 2 -41.11 -26.96 -44.01
CA ALA A 2 -39.88 -27.36 -43.31
C ALA A 2 -38.95 -26.19 -42.91
N LEU A 3 -38.81 -25.17 -43.78
CA LEU A 3 -37.93 -24.02 -43.53
C LEU A 3 -38.37 -23.17 -42.32
N GLN A 4 -39.68 -22.97 -42.13
CA GLN A 4 -40.24 -22.24 -40.98
C GLN A 4 -40.10 -22.99 -39.64
N LYS A 5 -40.02 -24.33 -39.67
CA LYS A 5 -39.74 -25.11 -38.46
C LYS A 5 -38.27 -24.98 -38.06
N ALA A 6 -37.36 -25.02 -39.04
CA ALA A 6 -35.92 -24.87 -38.80
C ALA A 6 -35.56 -23.49 -38.24
N THR A 7 -36.17 -22.42 -38.75
CA THR A 7 -35.94 -21.06 -38.23
C THR A 7 -36.47 -20.87 -36.82
N ARG A 8 -37.64 -21.43 -36.48
CA ARG A 8 -38.17 -21.41 -35.11
C ARG A 8 -37.29 -22.18 -34.13
N TRP A 9 -36.75 -23.32 -34.54
CA TRP A 9 -35.84 -24.11 -33.71
C TRP A 9 -34.51 -23.38 -33.45
N LEU A 10 -33.93 -22.77 -34.48
CA LEU A 10 -32.72 -21.94 -34.33
C LEU A 10 -32.94 -20.77 -33.37
N TRP A 11 -34.09 -20.10 -33.47
CA TRP A 11 -34.43 -18.99 -32.58
C TRP A 11 -34.58 -19.45 -31.12
N GLN A 12 -35.21 -20.61 -30.89
CA GLN A 12 -35.34 -21.20 -29.56
C GLN A 12 -33.97 -21.59 -28.98
N ALA A 13 -33.09 -22.18 -29.79
CA ALA A 13 -31.74 -22.53 -29.37
C ALA A 13 -30.90 -21.28 -29.01
N LEU A 14 -31.05 -20.19 -29.77
CA LEU A 14 -30.34 -18.93 -29.53
C LEU A 14 -30.82 -18.26 -28.23
N VAL A 15 -32.14 -18.22 -27.99
CA VAL A 15 -32.72 -17.71 -26.74
C VAL A 15 -32.25 -18.54 -25.55
N LEU A 16 -32.25 -19.87 -25.68
CA LEU A 16 -31.79 -20.76 -24.61
C LEU A 16 -30.31 -20.53 -24.28
N SER A 17 -29.45 -20.37 -25.29
CA SER A 17 -28.03 -20.06 -25.09
C SER A 17 -27.81 -18.70 -24.43
N ALA A 18 -28.59 -17.68 -24.81
CA ALA A 18 -28.49 -16.36 -24.22
C ALA A 18 -28.89 -16.37 -22.73
N VAL A 19 -29.99 -17.06 -22.39
CA VAL A 19 -30.43 -17.24 -21.01
C VAL A 19 -29.38 -17.99 -20.20
N LEU A 20 -28.81 -19.06 -20.75
CA LEU A 20 -27.78 -19.85 -20.08
C LEU A 20 -26.52 -19.02 -19.79
N ASN A 21 -26.08 -18.18 -20.74
CA ASN A 21 -24.94 -17.28 -20.53
C ASN A 21 -25.23 -16.22 -19.46
N ILE A 22 -26.44 -15.66 -19.42
CA ILE A 22 -26.82 -14.71 -18.36
C ILE A 22 -26.79 -15.39 -17.00
N VAL A 23 -27.29 -16.63 -16.90
CA VAL A 23 -27.25 -17.42 -15.66
C VAL A 23 -25.80 -17.73 -15.25
N PHE A 24 -24.93 -18.12 -16.18
CA PHE A 24 -23.52 -18.35 -15.88
C PHE A 24 -22.80 -17.07 -15.45
N LEU A 25 -23.11 -15.93 -16.07
CA LEU A 25 -22.54 -14.64 -15.70
C LEU A 25 -23.03 -14.21 -14.30
N LEU A 26 -24.30 -14.45 -13.97
CA LEU A 26 -24.84 -14.23 -12.62
C LEU A 26 -24.21 -15.17 -11.59
N LEU A 27 -24.00 -16.45 -11.93
CA LEU A 27 -23.33 -17.41 -11.04
C LEU A 27 -21.87 -17.02 -10.83
N PHE A 28 -21.14 -16.69 -11.89
CA PHE A 28 -19.75 -16.21 -11.83
C PHE A 28 -19.62 -14.94 -11.00
N TYR A 29 -20.50 -13.96 -11.25
CA TYR A 29 -20.61 -12.75 -10.45
C TYR A 29 -20.91 -13.11 -8.99
N SER A 30 -21.84 -14.03 -8.72
CA SER A 30 -22.12 -14.46 -7.36
C SER A 30 -20.94 -15.15 -6.72
N THR A 31 -20.17 -16.01 -7.41
CA THR A 31 -19.05 -16.75 -6.81
C THR A 31 -17.84 -15.88 -6.53
N ILE A 32 -17.59 -14.87 -7.37
CA ILE A 32 -16.47 -13.94 -7.20
C ILE A 32 -16.84 -12.84 -6.20
N PHE A 33 -18.02 -12.23 -6.34
CA PHE A 33 -18.42 -11.09 -5.51
C PHE A 33 -19.16 -11.47 -4.21
N ARG A 34 -19.67 -12.70 -4.03
CA ARG A 34 -20.28 -13.10 -2.73
C ARG A 34 -19.29 -13.14 -1.59
N LYS A 35 -17.98 -13.34 -1.82
CA LYS A 35 -17.03 -13.36 -0.70
C LYS A 35 -16.92 -12.01 0.01
N ASP A 36 -17.29 -10.91 -0.64
CA ASP A 36 -17.10 -9.57 -0.09
C ASP A 36 -18.41 -8.86 0.32
N ILE A 37 -19.58 -9.25 -0.22
CA ILE A 37 -20.85 -8.58 0.10
C ILE A 37 -21.34 -8.89 1.52
N TYR A 38 -20.97 -10.03 2.12
CA TYR A 38 -21.30 -10.32 3.53
C TYR A 38 -20.43 -9.57 4.54
N LYS A 39 -19.43 -8.80 4.07
CA LYS A 39 -18.77 -7.73 4.84
C LYS A 39 -19.46 -6.37 4.62
N LEU A 40 -20.75 -6.34 4.30
CA LEU A 40 -21.59 -5.18 4.60
C LEU A 40 -21.48 -4.94 6.12
N ARG A 41 -20.56 -4.03 6.47
CA ARG A 41 -20.30 -3.50 7.81
C ARG A 41 -21.63 -3.19 8.50
N LEU A 42 -22.15 -4.15 9.25
CA LEU A 42 -23.02 -3.86 10.37
C LEU A 42 -22.13 -3.93 11.60
N PHE A 43 -21.52 -2.78 11.87
CA PHE A 43 -20.86 -2.38 13.11
C PHE A 43 -19.37 -2.72 13.27
N SER A 44 -18.53 -1.96 12.57
CA SER A 44 -17.40 -1.29 13.24
C SER A 44 -17.79 0.17 13.45
N GLY A 45 -18.75 0.41 14.35
CA GLY A 45 -19.26 1.76 14.65
C GLY A 45 -18.29 2.54 15.55
N PRO A 46 -18.33 3.89 15.51
CA PRO A 46 -17.49 4.72 16.37
C PRO A 46 -17.70 4.36 17.84
N LEU A 47 -16.61 4.37 18.61
CA LEU A 47 -16.61 4.10 20.05
C LEU A 47 -17.63 5.02 20.73
N VAL A 48 -18.72 4.46 21.29
CA VAL A 48 -19.76 5.25 21.95
C VAL A 48 -19.44 5.34 23.44
N ALA A 49 -18.91 6.49 23.86
CA ALA A 49 -18.67 6.78 25.26
C ALA A 49 -19.98 7.12 26.00
N LYS A 50 -20.23 6.44 27.11
CA LYS A 50 -21.19 6.82 28.13
C LYS A 50 -20.45 7.62 29.21
N SER A 51 -20.95 8.81 29.54
CA SER A 51 -20.44 9.59 30.66
C SER A 51 -20.77 8.88 31.98
N CYS A 52 -19.78 8.72 32.86
CA CYS A 52 -19.98 8.21 34.22
C CYS A 52 -19.39 9.15 35.26
N GLN A 53 -19.85 9.02 36.51
CA GLN A 53 -19.36 9.79 37.64
C GLN A 53 -17.87 9.58 37.90
N VAL A 54 -17.19 10.67 38.26
CA VAL A 54 -15.75 10.72 38.54
C VAL A 54 -15.46 9.95 39.82
N LYS A 55 -14.89 8.75 39.69
CA LYS A 55 -14.13 8.11 40.77
C LYS A 55 -12.66 8.46 40.60
N SER A 56 -12.02 8.92 41.67
CA SER A 56 -10.59 9.25 41.68
C SER A 56 -9.78 7.96 41.55
N ILE A 57 -9.09 7.79 40.42
CA ILE A 57 -8.13 6.70 40.18
C ILE A 57 -6.75 7.36 40.16
N PRO A 58 -5.72 6.79 40.83
CA PRO A 58 -4.37 7.32 40.74
C PRO A 58 -3.91 7.36 39.28
N GLU A 59 -3.44 8.53 38.83
CA GLU A 59 -3.05 8.75 37.43
C GLU A 59 -1.95 7.77 36.99
N ASP A 60 -1.01 7.49 37.89
CA ASP A 60 0.12 6.59 37.66
C ASP A 60 -0.30 5.14 37.33
N PHE A 61 -1.45 4.67 37.80
CA PHE A 61 -1.82 3.26 37.64
C PHE A 61 -1.99 2.85 36.17
N LEU A 62 -2.75 3.62 35.40
CA LEU A 62 -3.01 3.32 33.99
C LEU A 62 -1.79 3.64 33.12
N GLU A 63 -0.97 4.61 33.52
CA GLU A 63 0.27 4.91 32.83
C GLU A 63 1.27 3.76 33.01
N ASN A 64 1.48 3.29 34.23
CA ASN A 64 2.32 2.12 34.50
C ASN A 64 1.80 0.86 33.80
N LEU A 65 0.48 0.66 33.75
CA LEU A 65 -0.11 -0.49 33.04
C LEU A 65 0.08 -0.37 31.51
N ALA A 66 0.09 0.84 30.96
CA ALA A 66 0.32 1.09 29.54
C ALA A 66 1.78 0.88 29.11
N GLU A 67 2.73 0.89 30.04
CA GLU A 67 4.12 0.52 29.78
C GLU A 67 4.31 -0.99 29.62
N ALA A 68 3.34 -1.80 30.06
CA ALA A 68 3.41 -3.26 29.93
C ALA A 68 3.33 -3.70 28.46
N SER A 69 4.02 -4.79 28.15
CA SER A 69 3.96 -5.45 26.84
C SER A 69 2.57 -6.05 26.59
N LEU A 70 2.21 -6.23 25.31
CA LEU A 70 0.94 -6.87 24.94
C LEU A 70 0.80 -8.29 25.53
N GLU A 71 1.90 -9.03 25.60
CA GLU A 71 1.92 -10.38 26.20
C GLU A 71 1.61 -10.35 27.70
N GLU A 72 2.16 -9.36 28.43
CA GLU A 72 1.87 -9.18 29.85
C GLU A 72 0.41 -8.80 30.06
N LEU A 73 -0.12 -7.87 29.25
CA LEU A 73 -1.54 -7.51 29.30
C LEU A 73 -2.43 -8.73 29.05
N TYR A 74 -2.05 -9.63 28.15
CA TYR A 74 -2.79 -10.87 27.87
C TYR A 74 -2.73 -11.88 29.02
N ARG A 75 -1.66 -11.91 29.81
CA ARG A 75 -1.63 -12.72 31.04
C ARG A 75 -2.57 -12.17 32.10
N LEU A 76 -2.69 -10.85 32.19
CA LEU A 76 -3.58 -10.17 33.14
C LEU A 76 -5.08 -10.31 32.78
N LEU A 77 -5.42 -10.87 31.60
CA LEU A 77 -6.81 -11.12 31.24
C LEU A 77 -7.47 -12.25 32.04
N ASP A 78 -6.67 -13.12 32.67
CA ASP A 78 -7.18 -14.22 33.49
C ASP A 78 -7.30 -13.83 34.98
N GLU A 79 -7.00 -12.57 35.32
CA GLU A 79 -6.96 -12.06 36.69
C GLU A 79 -8.27 -11.37 37.12
N ASP A 80 -8.98 -11.98 38.07
CA ASP A 80 -10.26 -11.47 38.60
C ASP A 80 -10.13 -10.52 39.79
N HIS A 81 -8.90 -10.24 40.24
CA HIS A 81 -8.69 -9.38 41.41
C HIS A 81 -9.20 -7.96 41.15
N LEU A 82 -9.91 -7.41 42.14
CA LEU A 82 -10.55 -6.10 42.02
C LEU A 82 -9.56 -4.98 42.35
N LEU A 83 -9.34 -4.07 41.39
CA LEU A 83 -8.63 -2.81 41.57
C LEU A 83 -9.58 -1.64 41.27
N TYR A 84 -9.67 -0.72 42.23
CA TYR A 84 -10.56 0.46 42.14
C TYR A 84 -12.03 0.10 41.85
N GLY A 85 -12.48 -1.06 42.34
CA GLY A 85 -13.86 -1.54 42.19
C GLY A 85 -14.18 -2.16 40.83
N ARG A 86 -13.17 -2.48 40.02
CA ARG A 86 -13.29 -3.23 38.76
C ARG A 86 -12.23 -4.33 38.70
N PRO A 87 -12.48 -5.48 38.07
CA PRO A 87 -11.48 -6.55 37.94
C PRO A 87 -10.31 -6.11 37.04
N LEU A 88 -9.09 -6.54 37.38
CA LEU A 88 -7.88 -6.17 36.64
C LEU A 88 -7.97 -6.53 35.17
N LYS A 89 -8.56 -7.68 34.85
CA LYS A 89 -8.78 -8.12 33.47
C LYS A 89 -9.44 -7.08 32.56
N LEU A 90 -10.31 -6.21 33.11
CA LEU A 90 -10.94 -5.12 32.36
C LEU A 90 -10.01 -3.93 32.16
N TRP A 91 -9.14 -3.63 33.13
CA TRP A 91 -8.11 -2.62 33.01
C TRP A 91 -7.05 -3.02 31.98
N ALA A 92 -6.58 -4.27 32.03
CA ALA A 92 -5.65 -4.82 31.06
C ALA A 92 -6.25 -4.81 29.65
N LEU A 93 -7.52 -5.22 29.50
CA LEU A 93 -8.22 -5.16 28.22
C LEU A 93 -8.36 -3.72 27.70
N SER A 94 -8.70 -2.78 28.58
CA SER A 94 -8.79 -1.36 28.22
C SER A 94 -7.46 -0.85 27.67
N VAL A 95 -6.35 -1.11 28.36
CA VAL A 95 -5.02 -0.70 27.91
C VAL A 95 -4.64 -1.37 26.59
N ALA A 96 -4.93 -2.68 26.42
CA ALA A 96 -4.68 -3.37 25.16
C ALA A 96 -5.43 -2.74 23.98
N ILE A 97 -6.69 -2.32 24.18
CA ILE A 97 -7.48 -1.65 23.14
C ILE A 97 -6.88 -0.28 22.78
N HIS A 98 -6.48 0.54 23.77
CA HIS A 98 -6.02 1.91 23.53
C HIS A 98 -4.57 2.02 23.06
N THR A 99 -3.68 1.25 23.67
CA THR A 99 -2.23 1.36 23.43
C THR A 99 -1.79 0.53 22.23
N TYR A 100 -2.43 -0.63 22.02
CA TYR A 100 -2.06 -1.59 20.99
C TYR A 100 -3.11 -1.72 19.88
N ASP A 101 -4.13 -0.86 19.88
CA ASP A 101 -5.18 -0.85 18.85
C ASP A 101 -5.83 -2.24 18.64
N VAL A 102 -6.05 -2.99 19.73
CA VAL A 102 -6.66 -4.32 19.68
C VAL A 102 -8.14 -4.20 19.29
N ASP A 103 -8.52 -4.91 18.22
CA ASP A 103 -9.92 -4.99 17.76
C ASP A 103 -10.66 -6.12 18.48
N VAL A 104 -11.45 -5.73 19.48
CA VAL A 104 -12.40 -6.61 20.18
C VAL A 104 -13.80 -6.56 19.59
N GLY A 105 -14.08 -5.60 18.70
CA GLY A 105 -15.40 -5.41 18.11
C GLY A 105 -15.82 -6.60 17.26
N SER A 106 -14.86 -7.21 16.56
CA SER A 106 -15.06 -8.44 15.79
C SER A 106 -15.53 -9.65 16.61
N ALA A 107 -15.35 -9.63 17.94
CA ALA A 107 -15.83 -10.68 18.84
C ALA A 107 -17.30 -10.49 19.28
N LEU A 108 -17.87 -9.30 19.09
CA LEU A 108 -19.18 -8.90 19.62
C LEU A 108 -20.21 -8.72 18.51
N SER A 109 -21.49 -8.92 18.85
CA SER A 109 -22.61 -8.73 17.89
C SER A 109 -23.17 -7.31 17.87
N HIS A 110 -22.63 -6.41 18.69
CA HIS A 110 -23.07 -5.02 18.83
C HIS A 110 -21.85 -4.11 19.05
N PRO A 111 -21.98 -2.81 18.79
CA PRO A 111 -20.90 -1.87 19.06
C PRO A 111 -20.51 -1.86 20.53
N LEU A 112 -19.20 -1.82 20.78
CA LEU A 112 -18.64 -1.71 22.11
C LEU A 112 -18.88 -0.30 22.67
N THR A 113 -19.40 -0.23 23.89
CA THR A 113 -19.58 1.04 24.60
C THR A 113 -18.53 1.19 25.69
N PHE A 114 -18.20 2.42 26.05
CA PHE A 114 -17.13 2.68 27.02
C PHE A 114 -17.54 3.66 28.10
N THR A 115 -16.91 3.55 29.26
CA THR A 115 -16.91 4.58 30.28
C THR A 115 -15.64 5.42 30.11
N GLN A 116 -15.84 6.72 29.85
CA GLN A 116 -14.73 7.67 29.74
C GLN A 116 -14.18 8.02 31.12
N LEU A 117 -12.86 7.89 31.27
CA LEU A 117 -12.10 8.26 32.46
C LEU A 117 -11.10 9.36 32.05
N ARG A 118 -11.10 10.49 32.77
CA ARG A 118 -10.19 11.61 32.50
C ARG A 118 -9.10 11.64 33.56
N SER A 119 -7.86 11.57 33.12
CA SER A 119 -6.65 11.89 33.88
C SER A 119 -6.11 13.24 33.37
N LYS A 120 -5.29 13.97 34.15
CA LYS A 120 -4.68 15.23 33.72
C LYS A 120 -3.91 15.06 32.40
N GLY A 121 -4.55 15.43 31.29
CA GLY A 121 -3.98 15.38 29.94
C GLY A 121 -4.27 14.13 29.11
N LYS A 122 -4.88 13.07 29.66
CA LYS A 122 -5.23 11.84 28.93
C LYS A 122 -6.65 11.37 29.20
N THR A 123 -7.29 10.82 28.16
CA THR A 123 -8.61 10.19 28.26
C THR A 123 -8.44 8.70 28.07
N TRP A 124 -8.93 7.92 29.03
CA TRP A 124 -8.98 6.46 28.96
C TRP A 124 -10.43 6.00 28.76
N LEU A 125 -10.65 4.96 27.96
CA LEU A 125 -12.00 4.40 27.74
C LEU A 125 -12.06 2.96 28.26
N LEU A 126 -12.77 2.75 29.37
CA LEU A 126 -12.98 1.43 29.93
C LEU A 126 -14.14 0.73 29.21
N PRO A 127 -13.99 -0.50 28.67
CA PRO A 127 -15.06 -1.19 27.98
C PRO A 127 -16.18 -1.56 28.94
N ASN A 128 -17.42 -1.23 28.55
CA ASN A 128 -18.63 -1.63 29.27
C ASN A 128 -19.10 -2.96 28.72
N ILE A 129 -18.55 -4.03 29.30
CA ILE A 129 -18.84 -5.41 28.93
C ILE A 129 -19.29 -6.23 30.13
N ASP A 130 -20.17 -7.20 29.88
CA ASP A 130 -20.55 -8.21 30.86
C ASP A 130 -19.62 -9.45 30.82
N GLU A 131 -19.80 -10.38 31.77
CA GLU A 131 -18.95 -11.58 31.85
C GLU A 131 -19.10 -12.53 30.65
N ARG A 132 -20.26 -12.52 29.97
CA ARG A 132 -20.48 -13.35 28.77
C ARG A 132 -19.72 -12.78 27.59
N GLU A 133 -19.84 -11.48 27.37
CA GLU A 133 -19.10 -10.72 26.36
C GLU A 133 -17.60 -10.82 26.60
N TYR A 134 -17.16 -10.71 27.85
CA TYR A 134 -15.76 -10.91 28.23
C TYR A 134 -15.24 -12.28 27.82
N SER A 135 -16.02 -13.34 28.10
CA SER A 135 -15.66 -14.72 27.74
C SER A 135 -15.53 -14.91 26.22
N LEU A 136 -16.39 -14.24 25.44
CA LEU A 136 -16.31 -14.25 23.98
C LEU A 136 -15.05 -13.54 23.48
N ILE A 137 -14.74 -12.37 24.02
CA ILE A 137 -13.53 -11.61 23.70
C ILE A 137 -12.29 -12.43 24.04
N ARG A 138 -12.23 -13.03 25.23
CA ARG A 138 -11.08 -13.87 25.64
C ARG A 138 -10.86 -15.03 24.68
N ARG A 139 -11.93 -15.73 24.31
CA ARG A 139 -11.88 -16.83 23.34
C ARG A 139 -11.41 -16.35 21.97
N TYR A 140 -11.88 -15.18 21.52
CA TYR A 140 -11.45 -14.57 20.27
C TYR A 140 -9.95 -14.23 20.28
N LEU A 141 -9.48 -13.51 21.32
CA LEU A 141 -8.07 -13.12 21.47
C LEU A 141 -7.13 -14.33 21.59
N SER A 142 -7.61 -15.46 22.13
CA SER A 142 -6.82 -16.70 22.20
C SER A 142 -6.66 -17.43 20.87
N ARG A 143 -7.51 -17.12 19.88
CA ARG A 143 -7.57 -17.81 18.58
C ARG A 143 -6.96 -16.97 17.47
N GLU A 144 -7.21 -15.67 17.50
CA GLU A 144 -6.72 -14.76 16.47
C GLU A 144 -5.28 -14.36 16.76
N ARG A 145 -4.42 -14.50 15.74
CA ARG A 145 -3.02 -14.10 15.80
C ARG A 145 -2.84 -12.58 15.68
N TYR A 146 -3.73 -11.92 14.93
CA TYR A 146 -3.69 -10.48 14.69
C TYR A 146 -5.05 -9.82 15.01
N PRO A 147 -5.48 -9.80 16.28
CA PRO A 147 -6.73 -9.17 16.70
C PRO A 147 -6.56 -7.65 16.76
N PHE A 148 -6.12 -7.02 15.68
CA PHE A 148 -5.77 -5.61 15.61
C PHE A 148 -6.69 -4.86 14.66
N THR A 149 -6.94 -3.59 14.96
CA THR A 149 -7.53 -2.67 13.98
C THR A 149 -6.54 -2.41 12.83
N SER A 150 -6.99 -1.71 11.79
CA SER A 150 -6.10 -1.28 10.70
C SER A 150 -4.87 -0.51 11.21
N ARG A 151 -5.03 0.30 12.27
CA ARG A 151 -3.94 1.05 12.91
C ARG A 151 -3.00 0.12 13.69
N GLY A 152 -3.55 -0.81 14.47
CA GLY A 152 -2.74 -1.78 15.22
C GLY A 152 -1.89 -2.66 14.30
N LEU A 153 -2.45 -3.10 13.16
CA LEU A 153 -1.69 -3.79 12.11
C LEU A 153 -0.56 -2.91 11.57
N PHE A 154 -0.86 -1.64 11.26
CA PHE A 154 0.15 -0.70 10.77
C PHE A 154 1.29 -0.51 11.78
N VAL A 155 0.97 -0.23 13.04
CA VAL A 155 1.97 -0.02 14.11
C VAL A 155 2.80 -1.29 14.34
N SER A 156 2.16 -2.45 14.35
CA SER A 156 2.85 -3.74 14.46
C SER A 156 3.84 -3.96 13.32
N ILE A 157 3.42 -3.69 12.08
CA ILE A 157 4.28 -3.81 10.90
C ILE A 157 5.44 -2.82 10.97
N SER A 158 5.19 -1.55 11.28
CA SER A 158 6.22 -0.52 11.40
C SER A 158 7.28 -0.90 12.44
N LYS A 159 6.86 -1.37 13.62
CA LYS A 159 7.78 -1.81 14.68
C LYS A 159 8.63 -3.01 14.23
N ASN A 160 8.04 -3.97 13.52
CA ASN A 160 8.78 -5.12 12.99
C ASN A 160 9.79 -4.67 11.91
N LEU A 161 9.42 -3.72 11.05
CA LEU A 161 10.32 -3.17 10.03
C LEU A 161 11.54 -2.46 10.64
N GLU A 162 11.35 -1.71 11.73
CA GLU A 162 12.46 -1.09 12.47
C GLU A 162 13.45 -2.14 13.00
N GLN A 163 12.96 -3.33 13.32
CA GLN A 163 13.76 -4.48 13.76
C GLN A 163 14.30 -5.32 12.58
N GLY A 164 14.03 -4.92 11.33
CA GLY A 164 14.45 -5.64 10.13
C GLY A 164 13.67 -6.92 9.84
N VAL A 165 12.53 -7.12 10.51
CA VAL A 165 11.67 -8.30 10.36
C VAL A 165 10.43 -7.92 9.53
N VAL A 166 10.11 -8.74 8.52
CA VAL A 166 8.87 -8.59 7.75
C VAL A 166 7.95 -9.75 8.10
N ASP A 167 6.84 -9.43 8.75
CA ASP A 167 5.76 -10.39 9.02
C ASP A 167 4.78 -10.39 7.83
N GLU A 168 4.90 -11.39 6.97
CA GLU A 168 4.10 -11.53 5.75
C GLU A 168 2.61 -11.71 6.04
N ASP A 169 2.25 -12.44 7.11
CA ASP A 169 0.86 -12.66 7.50
C ASP A 169 0.24 -11.35 7.99
N CYS A 170 0.94 -10.61 8.84
CA CYS A 170 0.49 -9.30 9.32
C CYS A 170 0.30 -8.31 8.15
N LEU A 171 1.28 -8.28 7.22
CA LEU A 171 1.21 -7.49 6.00
C LEU A 171 0.01 -7.88 5.13
N TYR A 172 -0.24 -9.18 4.98
CA TYR A 172 -1.40 -9.69 4.25
C TYR A 172 -2.70 -9.16 4.87
N HIS A 173 -2.87 -9.26 6.19
CA HIS A 173 -4.05 -8.73 6.88
C HIS A 173 -4.21 -7.22 6.70
N PHE A 174 -3.11 -6.46 6.81
CA PHE A 174 -3.12 -5.02 6.55
C PHE A 174 -3.57 -4.68 5.13
N CYS A 175 -3.07 -5.41 4.13
CA CYS A 175 -3.45 -5.20 2.73
C CYS A 175 -4.93 -5.51 2.41
N HIS A 176 -5.63 -6.18 3.32
CA HIS A 176 -7.08 -6.45 3.23
C HIS A 176 -7.93 -5.51 4.09
N THR A 177 -7.31 -4.50 4.71
CA THR A 177 -8.04 -3.46 5.45
C THR A 177 -8.81 -2.54 4.49
N PRO A 178 -9.97 -2.01 4.89
CA PRO A 178 -10.75 -1.09 4.07
C PRO A 178 -9.98 0.16 3.62
N GLU A 179 -9.07 0.65 4.46
CA GLU A 179 -8.21 1.80 4.18
C GLU A 179 -7.23 1.49 3.04
N PHE A 180 -6.56 0.33 3.10
CA PHE A 180 -5.60 -0.06 2.07
C PHE A 180 -6.29 -0.45 0.76
N LEU A 181 -7.44 -1.14 0.83
CA LEU A 181 -8.23 -1.46 -0.36
C LEU A 181 -8.77 -0.21 -1.05
N TYR A 182 -9.15 0.82 -0.29
CA TYR A 182 -9.51 2.11 -0.86
C TYR A 182 -8.35 2.74 -1.64
N LEU A 183 -7.13 2.77 -1.05
CA LEU A 183 -5.95 3.28 -1.73
C LEU A 183 -5.67 2.51 -3.04
N ARG A 184 -5.77 1.18 -3.02
CA ARG A 184 -5.61 0.36 -4.22
C ARG A 184 -6.63 0.68 -5.30
N THR A 185 -7.88 0.90 -4.89
CA THR A 185 -8.96 1.20 -5.83
C THR A 185 -8.76 2.59 -6.45
N LEU A 186 -8.28 3.55 -5.66
CA LEU A 186 -7.93 4.91 -6.12
C LEU A 186 -6.84 4.91 -7.20
N LEU A 187 -5.89 3.97 -7.09
CA LEU A 187 -4.73 3.82 -7.97
C LEU A 187 -4.91 2.68 -9.01
N CYS A 188 -6.15 2.23 -9.21
CA CYS A 188 -6.44 1.17 -10.15
C CYS A 188 -6.13 1.63 -11.58
N GLY A 189 -5.46 0.79 -12.36
CA GLY A 189 -5.05 1.08 -13.74
C GLY A 189 -3.58 1.46 -13.89
N ALA A 190 -2.84 1.62 -12.79
CA ALA A 190 -1.37 1.65 -12.86
C ALA A 190 -0.82 0.28 -13.28
N ASP A 191 0.22 0.26 -14.12
CA ASP A 191 0.93 -0.96 -14.53
C ASP A 191 1.40 -1.73 -13.28
N GLU A 192 1.21 -3.05 -13.27
CA GLU A 192 1.66 -3.95 -12.18
C GLU A 192 3.18 -3.78 -11.90
N ARG A 193 3.95 -3.36 -12.90
CA ARG A 193 5.39 -3.05 -12.77
C ARG A 193 5.67 -1.85 -11.87
N VAL A 194 4.76 -0.88 -11.80
CA VAL A 194 4.91 0.32 -10.97
C VAL A 194 4.28 0.07 -9.60
N ALA A 195 3.09 -0.53 -9.56
CA ALA A 195 2.21 -0.51 -8.39
C ALA A 195 1.91 -1.89 -7.78
N SER A 196 2.92 -2.74 -7.58
CA SER A 196 2.72 -4.00 -6.83
C SER A 196 2.11 -3.74 -5.44
N VAL A 197 1.32 -4.69 -4.93
CA VAL A 197 0.73 -4.59 -3.58
C VAL A 197 1.81 -4.35 -2.52
N ALA A 198 2.96 -5.00 -2.66
CA ALA A 198 4.10 -4.84 -1.76
C ALA A 198 4.75 -3.46 -1.88
N SER A 199 4.92 -2.90 -3.08
CA SER A 199 5.49 -1.55 -3.24
C SER A 199 4.56 -0.47 -2.68
N LEU A 200 3.25 -0.61 -2.89
CA LEU A 200 2.24 0.28 -2.29
C LEU A 200 2.23 0.18 -0.77
N ALA A 201 2.29 -1.03 -0.21
CA ALA A 201 2.37 -1.21 1.24
C ALA A 201 3.65 -0.59 1.82
N ARG A 202 4.80 -0.78 1.17
CA ARG A 202 6.06 -0.14 1.60
C ARG A 202 5.99 1.38 1.59
N MET A 203 5.44 1.98 0.52
CA MET A 203 5.24 3.43 0.42
C MET A 203 4.37 3.93 1.57
N VAL A 204 3.25 3.28 1.84
CA VAL A 204 2.34 3.67 2.92
C VAL A 204 2.98 3.54 4.30
N ILE A 205 3.65 2.42 4.58
CA ILE A 205 4.22 2.11 5.90
C ILE A 205 5.39 3.04 6.23
N ARG A 206 6.29 3.31 5.26
CA ARG A 206 7.47 4.16 5.49
C ARG A 206 7.13 5.63 5.77
N ASN A 207 5.99 6.10 5.28
CA ASN A 207 5.62 7.52 5.32
C ASN A 207 4.68 7.88 6.47
N GLY A 208 4.54 6.96 7.42
CA GLY A 208 3.89 7.23 8.70
C GLY A 208 2.38 7.04 8.69
N GLU A 209 1.89 6.65 9.87
CA GLU A 209 0.49 6.31 10.14
C GLU A 209 -0.44 7.48 9.84
N GLN A 210 -0.10 8.68 10.34
CA GLN A 210 -1.00 9.84 10.33
C GLN A 210 -1.42 10.23 8.91
N ILE A 211 -0.48 10.21 7.97
CA ILE A 211 -0.72 10.61 6.58
C ILE A 211 -1.65 9.61 5.92
N PHE A 212 -1.34 8.31 6.02
CA PHE A 212 -2.15 7.26 5.42
C PHE A 212 -3.60 7.27 5.93
N PHE A 213 -3.81 7.30 7.25
CA PHE A 213 -5.16 7.26 7.83
C PHE A 213 -5.92 8.58 7.68
N SER A 214 -5.24 9.73 7.59
CA SER A 214 -5.90 11.00 7.28
C SER A 214 -6.43 11.04 5.84
N LEU A 215 -5.69 10.45 4.90
CA LEU A 215 -6.05 10.37 3.49
C LEU A 215 -7.11 9.29 3.22
N CYS A 216 -7.03 8.15 3.90
CA CYS A 216 -7.95 7.01 3.72
C CYS A 216 -9.08 6.98 4.78
N ASN A 217 -9.45 8.15 5.29
CA ASN A 217 -10.48 8.28 6.32
C ASN A 217 -11.87 7.81 5.84
N GLU A 218 -12.80 7.60 6.77
CA GLU A 218 -14.14 7.09 6.46
C GLU A 218 -14.94 8.00 5.52
N HIS A 219 -14.81 9.33 5.65
CA HIS A 219 -15.46 10.28 4.76
C HIS A 219 -15.01 10.09 3.31
N ASN A 220 -13.70 10.01 3.06
CA ASN A 220 -13.17 9.80 1.73
C ASN A 220 -13.60 8.43 1.16
N ARG A 221 -13.61 7.38 1.98
CA ARG A 221 -14.02 6.02 1.55
C ARG A 221 -15.50 5.89 1.20
N THR A 222 -16.35 6.77 1.71
CA THR A 222 -17.80 6.76 1.47
C THR A 222 -18.22 7.65 0.30
N THR A 223 -17.30 8.46 -0.24
CA THR A 223 -17.53 9.32 -1.39
C THR A 223 -17.13 8.60 -2.69
N ALA A 224 -17.66 9.09 -3.82
CA ALA A 224 -17.29 8.56 -5.13
C ALA A 224 -15.81 8.82 -5.43
N ILE A 225 -15.12 7.80 -5.94
CA ILE A 225 -13.72 7.88 -6.32
C ILE A 225 -13.56 8.92 -7.43
N SER A 226 -12.64 9.86 -7.24
CA SER A 226 -12.37 10.95 -8.18
C SER A 226 -10.88 11.18 -8.40
N ASP A 227 -10.54 11.74 -9.56
CA ASP A 227 -9.16 12.12 -9.91
C ASP A 227 -8.58 13.09 -8.87
N ARG A 228 -9.40 14.01 -8.36
CA ARG A 228 -8.99 14.95 -7.30
C ARG A 228 -8.55 14.24 -6.01
N GLN A 229 -9.22 13.15 -5.63
CA GLN A 229 -8.81 12.36 -4.47
C GLN A 229 -7.48 11.66 -4.74
N ARG A 230 -7.30 11.09 -5.94
CA ARG A 230 -6.07 10.43 -6.35
C ARG A 230 -4.89 11.41 -6.34
N GLN A 231 -5.06 12.55 -7.00
CA GLN A 231 -4.08 13.64 -7.07
C GLN A 231 -3.72 14.11 -5.66
N LYS A 232 -4.71 14.32 -4.77
CA LYS A 232 -4.45 14.71 -3.37
C LYS A 232 -3.63 13.68 -2.59
N VAL A 233 -3.92 12.40 -2.78
CA VAL A 233 -3.17 11.32 -2.12
C VAL A 233 -1.74 11.26 -2.64
N LEU A 234 -1.56 11.22 -3.96
CA LEU A 234 -0.25 11.14 -4.58
C LEU A 234 0.59 12.40 -4.32
N SER A 235 -0.01 13.60 -4.38
CA SER A 235 0.70 14.85 -4.06
C SER A 235 1.18 14.89 -2.62
N ALA A 236 0.42 14.33 -1.68
CA ALA A 236 0.84 14.23 -0.29
C ALA A 236 2.09 13.34 -0.15
N TYR A 237 2.12 12.16 -0.77
CA TYR A 237 3.31 11.30 -0.74
C TYR A 237 4.50 11.88 -1.53
N VAL A 238 4.26 12.55 -2.64
CA VAL A 238 5.31 13.29 -3.38
C VAL A 238 5.94 14.36 -2.50
N SER A 239 5.15 15.09 -1.70
CA SER A 239 5.68 16.10 -0.78
C SER A 239 6.56 15.53 0.34
N LEU A 240 6.44 14.23 0.63
CA LEU A 240 7.31 13.50 1.55
C LEU A 240 8.58 12.96 0.88
N GLY A 241 8.72 13.14 -0.44
CA GLY A 241 9.85 12.63 -1.20
C GLY A 241 9.72 11.15 -1.54
N GLU A 242 8.51 10.64 -1.80
CA GLU A 242 8.31 9.25 -2.25
C GLU A 242 8.38 9.10 -3.79
N PRO A 243 9.41 8.40 -4.33
CA PRO A 243 9.57 8.24 -5.77
C PRO A 243 8.44 7.41 -6.40
N LEU A 244 7.90 6.44 -5.67
CA LEU A 244 6.79 5.62 -6.17
C LEU A 244 5.53 6.47 -6.40
N ALA A 245 5.23 7.41 -5.49
CA ALA A 245 4.10 8.31 -5.64
C ALA A 245 4.27 9.22 -6.87
N ALA A 246 5.50 9.68 -7.14
CA ALA A 246 5.81 10.46 -8.32
C ALA A 246 5.59 9.66 -9.61
N LEU A 247 6.07 8.42 -9.66
CA LEU A 247 5.81 7.53 -10.80
C LEU A 247 4.32 7.25 -11.01
N LEU A 248 3.57 6.98 -9.94
CA LEU A 248 2.13 6.76 -10.01
C LEU A 248 1.40 8.01 -10.53
N LEU A 249 1.86 9.20 -10.16
CA LEU A 249 1.30 10.45 -10.65
C LEU A 249 1.55 10.64 -12.14
N LEU A 250 2.72 10.24 -12.65
CA LEU A 250 2.99 10.22 -14.09
C LEU A 250 2.10 9.23 -14.84
N VAL A 251 1.81 8.07 -14.26
CA VAL A 251 0.96 7.06 -14.91
C VAL A 251 -0.48 7.52 -15.07
N HIS A 252 -1.01 8.27 -14.10
CA HIS A 252 -2.42 8.66 -14.08
C HIS A 252 -2.71 10.10 -14.52
N ASP A 253 -1.82 11.04 -14.18
CA ASP A 253 -2.11 12.47 -14.15
C ASP A 253 -0.91 13.29 -14.69
N GLU A 254 -0.18 12.78 -15.69
CA GLU A 254 1.00 13.46 -16.25
C GLU A 254 0.72 14.90 -16.69
N ASP A 255 -0.35 15.10 -17.48
CA ASP A 255 -0.71 16.42 -17.97
C ASP A 255 -1.05 17.36 -16.81
N TRP A 256 -1.72 16.86 -15.77
CA TRP A 256 -2.03 17.65 -14.58
C TRP A 256 -0.75 18.14 -13.87
N VAL A 257 0.29 17.30 -13.78
CA VAL A 257 1.60 17.71 -13.21
C VAL A 257 2.20 18.87 -14.01
N ILE A 258 2.17 18.80 -15.33
CA ILE A 258 2.77 19.84 -16.19
C ILE A 258 2.05 21.19 -16.06
N HIS A 259 0.73 21.19 -15.84
CA HIS A 259 -0.07 22.42 -15.84
C HIS A 259 -0.24 23.03 -14.44
N GLU A 260 -0.40 22.20 -13.41
CA GLU A 260 -0.80 22.67 -12.06
C GLU A 260 0.37 22.85 -11.09
N PHE A 261 1.52 22.20 -11.33
CA PHE A 261 2.68 22.36 -10.44
C PHE A 261 3.34 23.72 -10.67
N THR A 262 3.78 24.40 -9.61
CA THR A 262 4.65 25.58 -9.74
C THR A 262 6.02 25.19 -10.31
N ASP A 263 6.81 26.14 -10.79
CA ASP A 263 8.13 25.83 -11.37
C ASP A 263 9.07 25.18 -10.34
N GLU A 264 9.01 25.62 -9.08
CA GLU A 264 9.77 25.02 -7.98
C GLU A 264 9.27 23.61 -7.66
N ALA A 265 7.95 23.41 -7.62
CA ALA A 265 7.37 22.09 -7.36
C ALA A 265 7.68 21.10 -8.49
N LEU A 266 7.65 21.55 -9.75
CA LEU A 266 8.02 20.75 -10.91
C LEU A 266 9.50 20.38 -10.89
N LYS A 267 10.38 21.32 -10.49
CA LYS A 267 11.82 21.05 -10.31
C LYS A 267 12.07 19.99 -9.24
N ALA A 268 11.43 20.14 -8.08
CA ALA A 268 11.51 19.16 -6.99
C ALA A 268 10.95 17.79 -7.41
N PHE A 269 9.86 17.78 -8.19
CA PHE A 269 9.26 16.57 -8.73
C PHE A 269 10.20 15.84 -9.69
N ILE A 270 10.85 16.55 -10.62
CA ILE A 270 11.81 15.94 -11.55
C ILE A 270 12.99 15.33 -10.79
N ASN A 271 13.52 16.01 -9.77
CA ASN A 271 14.61 15.50 -8.92
C ASN A 271 14.22 14.22 -8.14
N LEU A 272 12.93 14.02 -7.89
CA LEU A 272 12.42 12.86 -7.16
C LEU A 272 12.25 11.63 -8.07
N LEU A 273 12.21 11.81 -9.38
CA LEU A 273 11.96 10.72 -10.33
C LEU A 273 13.18 9.80 -10.47
N PRO A 274 12.99 8.47 -10.43
CA PRO A 274 14.09 7.54 -10.66
C PRO A 274 14.54 7.56 -12.13
N GLU A 275 15.83 7.75 -12.36
CA GLU A 275 16.43 7.91 -13.71
C GLU A 275 16.32 6.65 -14.60
N GLU A 276 16.30 5.47 -13.97
CA GLU A 276 16.21 4.18 -14.65
C GLU A 276 14.81 3.88 -15.22
N SER A 277 13.80 4.65 -14.81
CA SER A 277 12.41 4.42 -15.23
C SER A 277 12.12 5.02 -16.60
N SER A 278 11.54 4.22 -17.49
CA SER A 278 11.06 4.69 -18.80
C SER A 278 10.02 5.80 -18.68
N TYR A 279 9.23 5.81 -17.61
CA TYR A 279 8.23 6.85 -17.35
C TYR A 279 8.91 8.21 -17.09
N SER A 280 10.00 8.22 -16.31
CA SER A 280 10.77 9.43 -16.03
C SER A 280 11.39 10.02 -17.30
N GLN A 281 12.01 9.17 -18.12
CA GLN A 281 12.65 9.60 -19.37
C GLN A 281 11.64 10.18 -20.36
N ASN A 282 10.49 9.51 -20.53
CA ASN A 282 9.41 10.00 -21.37
C ASN A 282 8.86 11.34 -20.87
N PHE A 283 8.63 11.47 -19.57
CA PHE A 283 8.15 12.71 -18.96
C PHE A 283 9.14 13.87 -19.16
N ILE A 284 10.43 13.67 -18.88
CA ILE A 284 11.47 14.70 -19.07
C ILE A 284 11.52 15.13 -20.54
N SER A 285 11.46 14.20 -21.48
CA SER A 285 11.42 14.53 -22.91
C SER A 285 10.20 15.38 -23.29
N ARG A 286 9.03 15.12 -22.67
CA ARG A 286 7.82 15.92 -22.86
C ARG A 286 7.96 17.29 -22.23
N VAL A 287 8.47 17.42 -21.01
CA VAL A 287 8.70 18.73 -20.36
C VAL A 287 9.62 19.61 -21.21
N LEU A 288 10.67 19.05 -21.80
CA LEU A 288 11.58 19.75 -22.73
C LEU A 288 10.87 20.26 -24.00
N SER A 289 9.78 19.61 -24.42
CA SER A 289 8.95 20.06 -25.55
C SER A 289 7.92 21.14 -25.18
N THR A 290 7.73 21.43 -23.89
CA THR A 290 6.78 22.44 -23.41
C THR A 290 7.47 23.80 -23.20
N PRO A 291 6.70 24.90 -23.04
CA PRO A 291 7.25 26.21 -22.66
C PRO A 291 8.02 26.21 -21.33
N ARG A 292 7.85 25.17 -20.51
CA ARG A 292 8.52 24.99 -19.20
C ARG A 292 9.84 24.21 -19.31
N SER A 293 10.42 24.10 -20.50
CA SER A 293 11.68 23.38 -20.75
C SER A 293 12.85 23.87 -19.90
N PHE A 294 12.87 25.16 -19.52
CA PHE A 294 13.89 25.73 -18.64
C PHE A 294 13.99 25.03 -17.27
N VAL A 295 12.87 24.51 -16.76
CA VAL A 295 12.83 23.78 -15.47
C VAL A 295 13.62 22.49 -15.54
N ALA A 296 13.56 21.77 -16.67
CA ALA A 296 14.30 20.52 -16.87
C ALA A 296 15.80 20.75 -17.17
N HIS A 297 16.14 21.86 -17.83
CA HIS A 297 17.54 22.24 -18.07
C HIS A 297 18.26 22.57 -16.76
N ASP A 298 17.60 23.30 -15.86
CA ASP A 298 18.14 23.64 -14.55
C ASP A 298 18.44 22.44 -13.64
N VAL A 299 17.70 21.33 -13.82
CA VAL A 299 17.93 20.07 -13.10
C VAL A 299 19.14 19.32 -13.66
N SER A 300 19.33 19.38 -14.98
CA SER A 300 20.48 18.76 -15.66
C SER A 300 21.80 19.51 -15.44
N VAL A 301 21.76 20.74 -14.91
CA VAL A 301 22.94 21.61 -14.68
C VAL A 301 23.47 21.51 -13.24
N VAL A 302 22.84 20.72 -12.35
CA VAL A 302 23.46 20.38 -11.06
C VAL A 302 24.41 19.19 -11.23
N GLU A 303 25.40 19.37 -12.09
CA GLU A 303 26.64 18.59 -12.01
C GLU A 303 27.60 19.30 -11.05
N THR A 304 27.89 18.63 -9.95
CA THR A 304 29.18 18.69 -9.25
C THR A 304 30.36 18.80 -10.25
N PRO A 305 31.48 19.44 -9.85
CA PRO A 305 32.45 19.99 -10.77
C PRO A 305 33.07 18.95 -11.70
N VAL A 306 33.15 19.35 -12.96
CA VAL A 306 33.90 18.75 -14.08
C VAL A 306 35.15 17.99 -13.59
N ALA A 307 35.09 16.66 -13.66
CA ALA A 307 36.26 15.79 -13.59
C ALA A 307 36.26 14.88 -14.84
N ASP A 308 37.11 15.28 -15.79
CA ASP A 308 37.69 14.51 -16.89
C ASP A 308 36.78 13.58 -17.70
N ALA A 309 36.37 14.08 -18.86
CA ALA A 309 36.04 13.25 -20.03
C ALA A 309 37.28 12.47 -20.48
N LYS A 310 37.47 11.26 -19.92
CA LYS A 310 38.31 10.23 -20.54
C LYS A 310 37.54 9.70 -21.75
N GLU A 311 38.03 9.94 -22.97
CA GLU A 311 37.51 9.32 -24.19
C GLU A 311 37.44 7.79 -24.00
N ALA A 312 36.23 7.25 -23.97
CA ALA A 312 36.01 5.82 -23.87
C ALA A 312 36.49 5.16 -25.16
N VAL A 313 37.57 4.38 -25.08
CA VAL A 313 38.09 3.60 -26.19
C VAL A 313 37.22 2.33 -26.32
N PHE A 314 36.78 2.03 -27.54
CA PHE A 314 35.95 0.86 -27.85
C PHE A 314 36.72 -0.14 -28.71
N GLU A 315 36.44 -1.43 -28.54
CA GLU A 315 36.91 -2.52 -29.38
C GLU A 315 35.73 -3.13 -30.17
N ASP A 316 35.90 -3.32 -31.48
CA ASP A 316 34.87 -3.93 -32.33
C ASP A 316 34.96 -5.47 -32.28
N TYR A 317 33.86 -6.14 -31.93
CA TYR A 317 33.74 -7.60 -31.87
C TYR A 317 32.70 -8.13 -32.83
N ILE A 318 33.06 -9.12 -33.65
CA ILE A 318 32.12 -9.80 -34.55
C ILE A 318 31.52 -11.01 -33.83
N VAL A 319 30.20 -11.00 -33.62
CA VAL A 319 29.45 -12.08 -32.98
C VAL A 319 29.61 -13.39 -33.77
N LYS A 320 29.95 -14.47 -33.07
CA LYS A 320 30.08 -15.82 -33.65
C LYS A 320 28.86 -16.69 -33.33
N ASP A 321 28.67 -17.76 -34.10
CA ASP A 321 27.63 -18.75 -33.82
C ASP A 321 27.83 -19.33 -32.41
N GLY A 322 26.78 -19.26 -31.59
CA GLY A 322 26.78 -19.72 -30.19
C GLY A 322 27.21 -18.68 -29.15
N ASP A 323 27.56 -17.45 -29.57
CA ASP A 323 27.82 -16.36 -28.61
C ASP A 323 26.55 -15.88 -27.91
N SER A 324 26.69 -15.47 -26.65
CA SER A 324 25.68 -14.76 -25.89
C SER A 324 26.28 -13.49 -25.28
N LEU A 325 25.46 -12.46 -25.03
CA LEU A 325 25.93 -11.22 -24.39
C LEU A 325 26.62 -11.52 -23.06
N TRP A 326 26.16 -12.51 -22.32
CA TRP A 326 26.78 -12.95 -21.07
C TRP A 326 28.19 -13.53 -21.28
N LEU A 327 28.38 -14.38 -22.31
CA LEU A 327 29.68 -14.95 -22.63
C LEU A 327 30.68 -13.88 -23.10
N ILE A 328 30.20 -12.91 -23.89
CA ILE A 328 31.01 -11.79 -24.37
C ILE A 328 31.37 -10.87 -23.20
N ALA A 329 30.38 -10.43 -22.40
CA ALA A 329 30.56 -9.62 -21.20
C ALA A 329 31.61 -10.22 -20.26
N ARG A 330 31.48 -11.52 -19.96
CA ARG A 330 32.42 -12.24 -19.11
C ARG A 330 33.83 -12.35 -19.69
N ARG A 331 33.95 -12.54 -21.01
CA ARG A 331 35.25 -12.65 -21.69
C ARG A 331 36.00 -11.32 -21.70
N TYR A 332 35.28 -10.22 -21.89
CA TYR A 332 35.86 -8.87 -22.01
C TYR A 332 35.84 -8.09 -20.68
N GLY A 333 35.29 -8.68 -19.61
CA GLY A 333 35.29 -8.06 -18.28
C GLY A 333 34.41 -6.82 -18.17
N VAL A 334 33.37 -6.73 -18.99
CA VAL A 334 32.38 -5.64 -19.06
C VAL A 334 31.00 -6.16 -18.65
N THR A 335 30.08 -5.26 -18.32
CA THR A 335 28.70 -5.68 -17.98
C THR A 335 27.84 -5.86 -19.23
N ILE A 336 26.76 -6.63 -19.13
CA ILE A 336 25.82 -6.83 -20.25
C ILE A 336 25.14 -5.49 -20.57
N GLU A 337 24.80 -4.75 -19.53
CA GLU A 337 24.17 -3.44 -19.56
C GLU A 337 25.04 -2.42 -20.31
N GLU A 338 26.37 -2.45 -20.09
CA GLU A 338 27.32 -1.62 -20.82
C GLU A 338 27.37 -1.96 -22.31
N ILE A 339 27.46 -3.25 -22.67
CA ILE A 339 27.45 -3.68 -24.09
C ILE A 339 26.14 -3.24 -24.76
N MET A 340 25.00 -3.43 -24.08
CA MET A 340 23.69 -3.07 -24.63
C MET A 340 23.53 -1.56 -24.79
N ARG A 341 24.00 -0.77 -23.82
CA ARG A 341 23.98 0.70 -23.87
C ARG A 341 24.79 1.23 -25.04
N VAL A 342 26.03 0.76 -25.23
CA VAL A 342 26.93 1.21 -26.30
C VAL A 342 26.41 0.82 -27.69
N ASN A 343 25.71 -0.32 -27.80
CA ASN A 343 25.17 -0.81 -29.07
C ASN A 343 23.69 -0.48 -29.29
N HIS A 344 23.10 0.35 -28.43
CA HIS A 344 21.68 0.75 -28.45
C HIS A 344 20.72 -0.46 -28.56
N MET A 345 21.01 -1.52 -27.83
CA MET A 345 20.24 -2.76 -27.85
C MET A 345 19.18 -2.77 -26.74
N THR A 346 17.94 -3.15 -27.08
CA THR A 346 16.82 -3.29 -26.13
C THR A 346 16.53 -4.74 -25.75
N HIS A 347 17.27 -5.70 -26.31
CA HIS A 347 17.04 -7.13 -26.15
C HIS A 347 18.35 -7.91 -26.20
N HIS A 348 18.38 -9.08 -25.58
CA HIS A 348 19.62 -9.85 -25.38
C HIS A 348 19.97 -10.75 -26.57
N ARG A 349 19.21 -10.68 -27.67
CA ARG A 349 19.39 -11.55 -28.83
C ARG A 349 20.56 -11.05 -29.69
N LEU A 350 21.51 -11.94 -29.94
CA LEU A 350 22.63 -11.69 -30.84
C LEU A 350 22.41 -12.37 -32.19
N LEU A 351 22.82 -11.69 -33.26
CA LEU A 351 22.83 -12.24 -34.62
C LEU A 351 24.29 -12.53 -35.00
N PRO A 352 24.64 -13.78 -35.32
CA PRO A 352 25.97 -14.13 -35.82
C PRO A 352 26.37 -13.27 -37.02
N GLY A 353 27.62 -12.81 -37.04
CA GLY A 353 28.17 -11.91 -38.07
C GLY A 353 27.95 -10.41 -37.82
N LYS A 354 27.19 -10.02 -36.79
CA LYS A 354 27.01 -8.60 -36.43
C LYS A 354 28.22 -8.06 -35.66
N CYS A 355 28.69 -6.86 -35.98
CA CYS A 355 29.68 -6.13 -35.16
C CYS A 355 29.03 -5.51 -33.92
N LEU A 356 29.65 -5.71 -32.77
CA LEU A 356 29.34 -5.06 -31.50
C LEU A 356 30.52 -4.20 -31.05
N LYS A 357 30.22 -3.00 -30.56
CA LYS A 357 31.17 -2.12 -29.89
C LYS A 357 31.27 -2.49 -28.42
N LEU A 358 32.43 -2.94 -27.97
CA LEU A 358 32.68 -3.29 -26.57
C LEU A 358 33.49 -2.17 -25.90
N PRO A 359 33.07 -1.64 -24.75
CA PRO A 359 33.88 -0.66 -24.02
C PRO A 359 35.13 -1.34 -23.46
N LEU A 360 36.31 -0.76 -23.65
CA LEU A 360 37.52 -1.26 -22.99
C LEU A 360 37.49 -0.79 -21.54
N LYS A 361 37.68 -1.73 -20.61
CA LYS A 361 37.88 -1.40 -19.20
C LYS A 361 39.13 -0.54 -19.08
N SER A 362 38.99 0.73 -18.68
CA SER A 362 40.15 1.52 -18.25
C SER A 362 40.62 0.96 -16.90
N SER A 363 41.82 0.40 -16.88
CA SER A 363 42.48 -0.10 -15.66
C SER A 363 42.57 0.94 -14.56
#